data_AF-A0A3P7J0Y0-F1
#
_entry.id   AF-A0A3P7J0Y0-F1
#
_cell.length_a   1.000
_cell.length_b   1.000
_cell.length_c   1.000
_cell.angle_alpha   90.00
_cell.angle_beta   90.00
_cell.angle_gamma   90.00
#
_symmetry.space_group_name_H-M   'P 1'
#
loop_
_entity.id
_entity.type
_entity.pdbx_description
1 polymer ?
#
loop_
_entity_poly.entity_id
_entity_poly.type
_entity_poly.pdbx_seq_one_letter_code
_entity_poly.pdbx_strand_id
1 'polypeptide(L)' 'MSTSACVLSAALTILHDSQNLPQGGGVFTTAAAFAKTNIYTTLGSFGILFQVESPQTQI' A
#
# COMPACT_ATOMS: atom_id res chain seq x y z
N MET A 1 -17.16 2.49 2.49
CA MET A 1 -16.19 2.43 3.61
C MET A 1 -14.74 2.20 3.16
N SER A 2 -14.43 2.33 1.86
CA SER A 2 -13.10 2.00 1.31
C SER A 2 -12.02 3.04 1.63
N THR A 3 -12.35 4.34 1.52
CA THR A 3 -11.40 5.45 1.70
C THR A 3 -10.78 5.48 3.10
N SER A 4 -11.59 5.27 4.14
CA SER A 4 -11.12 5.26 5.53
C SER A 4 -10.17 4.10 5.83
N ALA A 5 -10.45 2.92 5.27
CA ALA A 5 -9.61 1.74 5.43
C ALA A 5 -8.25 1.89 4.72
N CYS A 6 -8.20 2.58 3.58
CA CYS A 6 -6.93 2.93 2.93
C CYS A 6 -6.06 3.83 3.81
N VAL A 7 -6.64 4.85 4.44
CA VAL A 7 -5.90 5.77 5.33
C VAL A 7 -5.41 5.04 6.58
N LEU A 8 -6.24 4.19 7.18
CA LEU A 8 -5.85 3.37 8.32
C LEU A 8 -4.73 2.39 7.95
N SER A 9 -4.81 1.75 6.78
CA SER A 9 -3.79 0.84 6.30
C SER A 9 -2.45 1.55 6.09
N ALA A 10 -2.47 2.77 5.56
CA ALA A 10 -1.27 3.59 5.41
C ALA A 10 -0.66 3.95 6.77
N ALA A 11 -1.49 4.37 7.73
CA ALA A 11 -1.03 4.68 9.09
C ALA A 11 -0.42 3.46 9.79
N LEU A 12 -1.07 2.30 9.70
CA LEU A 12 -0.56 1.06 10.30
C LEU A 12 0.74 0.60 9.64
N THR A 13 0.84 0.74 8.32
CA THR A 13 2.07 0.42 7.57
C THR A 13 3.21 1.34 8.01
N ILE A 14 2.95 2.62 8.26
CA ILE A 14 3.97 3.55 8.76
C ILE A 14 4.47 3.13 10.15
N LEU A 15 3.55 2.72 11.03
CA LEU A 15 3.87 2.35 12.42
C LEU A 15 4.59 0.99 12.51
N HIS A 16 4.13 -0.02 11.77
CA HIS A 16 4.61 -1.39 11.90
C HIS A 16 5.76 -1.72 10.93
N ASP A 17 5.81 -1.06 9.77
CA ASP A 17 6.75 -1.34 8.69
C ASP A 17 7.72 -0.18 8.45
N SER A 18 8.04 0.56 9.52
CA SER A 18 8.91 1.74 9.48
C SER A 18 10.31 1.45 8.92
N GLN A 19 10.79 0.21 9.07
CA GLN A 19 12.10 -0.21 8.57
C GLN A 19 12.18 -0.25 7.04
N ASN A 20 11.05 -0.49 6.36
CA ASN A 20 10.97 -0.55 4.90
C ASN A 20 10.52 0.78 4.28
N LEU A 21 10.33 1.82 5.09
CA LEU A 21 10.08 3.17 4.62
C LEU A 21 11.37 3.85 4.13
N PRO A 22 11.27 4.82 3.22
CA PRO A 22 12.42 5.60 2.76
C PRO A 22 13.13 6.30 3.93
N GLN A 23 14.43 6.02 4.10
CA GLN A 23 15.25 6.46 5.24
C GLN A 23 15.77 7.92 5.16
N GLY A 24 15.13 8.77 4.36
CA GLY A 24 15.39 10.20 4.33
C GLY A 24 14.09 10.92 4.63
N GLY A 25 14.02 11.67 5.74
CA GLY A 25 12.83 12.47 6.03
C GLY A 25 12.45 13.35 4.84
N GLY A 26 11.16 13.44 4.53
CA GLY A 26 10.69 14.14 3.34
C GLY A 26 9.22 13.86 3.03
N VAL A 27 8.72 14.44 1.95
CA VAL A 27 7.36 14.22 1.45
C VAL A 27 7.42 13.23 0.30
N PHE A 28 6.78 12.08 0.46
CA PHE A 28 6.79 11.01 -0.54
C PHE A 28 5.39 10.79 -1.08
N THR A 29 5.32 10.48 -2.38
CA THR A 29 4.09 9.96 -2.96
C THR A 29 3.83 8.56 -2.42
N THR A 30 2.56 8.15 -2.34
CA THR A 30 2.15 6.81 -1.89
C THR A 30 2.91 5.68 -2.59
N ALA A 31 3.12 5.79 -3.90
CA ALA A 31 3.90 4.82 -4.67
C ALA A 31 5.36 4.72 -4.19
N ALA A 32 6.02 5.86 -3.94
CA ALA A 32 7.41 5.87 -3.47
C ALA A 32 7.56 5.44 -2.00
N ALA A 33 6.62 5.87 -1.14
CA ALA A 33 6.63 5.57 0.29
C ALA A 33 6.38 4.08 0.57
N PHE A 34 5.43 3.49 -0.16
CA PHE A 34 4.94 2.13 0.13
C PHE A 34 5.49 1.06 -0.83
N ALA A 35 6.35 1.42 -1.80
CA ALA A 35 6.90 0.49 -2.80
C ALA A 35 7.49 -0.81 -2.23
N LYS A 36 8.13 -0.72 -1.06
CA LYS A 36 8.80 -1.85 -0.39
C LYS A 36 8.08 -2.33 0.88
N THR A 37 6.86 -1.85 1.11
CA THR A 37 6.12 -2.11 2.35
C THR A 37 5.03 -3.16 2.16
N ASN A 38 4.52 -3.67 3.27
CA ASN A 38 3.46 -4.68 3.30
C ASN A 38 2.03 -4.08 3.26
N ILE A 39 1.85 -2.89 2.65
CA ILE A 39 0.56 -2.18 2.64
C ILE A 39 -0.58 -3.01 2.02
N TYR A 40 -0.27 -3.84 1.03
CA TYR A 40 -1.21 -4.73 0.36
C TYR A 40 -1.80 -5.79 1.31
N THR A 41 -0.98 -6.34 2.20
CA THR A 41 -1.43 -7.30 3.23
C THR A 41 -2.39 -6.63 4.22
N THR A 42 -2.09 -5.38 4.60
CA THR A 42 -2.95 -4.59 5.49
C THR A 42 -4.28 -4.27 4.83
N LEU A 43 -4.28 -3.85 3.56
CA LEU A 43 -5.49 -3.60 2.77
C LEU A 43 -6.37 -4.86 2.68
N GLY A 44 -5.77 -6.02 2.40
CA GLY A 44 -6.48 -7.29 2.36
C GLY A 44 -7.16 -7.66 3.67
N SER A 45 -6.53 -7.35 4.81
CA SER A 45 -7.09 -7.59 6.14
C SER A 45 -8.34 -6.76 6.44
N PHE A 46 -8.48 -5.59 5.81
CA PHE A 46 -9.68 -4.76 5.87
C PHE A 46 -10.73 -5.10 4.79
N GLY A 47 -10.52 -6.19 4.05
CA GLY A 47 -11.42 -6.62 2.97
C GLY A 47 -11.24 -5.84 1.66
N ILE A 48 -10.16 -5.06 1.52
CA ILE A 48 -9.81 -4.38 0.27
C ILE A 48 -8.93 -5.31 -0.55
N LEU A 49 -9.54 -5.99 -1.51
CA LEU A 49 -8.87 -6.93 -2.41
C LEU A 49 -8.45 -6.21 -3.70
N PHE A 50 -7.35 -6.67 -4.27
CA PHE A 50 -6.80 -6.18 -5.53
C PHE A 50 -6.37 -7.37 -6.37
N GLN A 51 -6.47 -7.21 -7.69
CA GLN A 51 -6.07 -8.21 -8.66
C GLN A 51 -5.17 -7.54 -9.70
N VAL A 52 -4.04 -8.18 -10.00
CA VAL A 52 -3.15 -7.72 -11.07
C VAL A 52 -3.65 -8.36 -12.36
N GLU A 53 -4.19 -7.54 -13.24
CA GLU A 53 -4.58 -7.97 -14.58
C GLU A 53 -3.36 -7.89 -15.50
N SER A 54 -2.96 -9.02 -16.07
CA SER A 54 -2.04 -9.04 -17.21
C SER A 54 -2.77 -8.56 -18.46
N PRO A 55 -2.14 -7.80 -19.37
CA PRO A 55 -2.77 -7.38 -20.61
C PRO A 55 -3.25 -8.62 -21.37
N GLN A 56 -4.57 -8.79 -21.48
CA GLN A 56 -5.15 -9.81 -22.33
C GLN A 56 -4.88 -9.39 -23.78
N THR A 57 -3.95 -10.07 -24.43
CA THR A 57 -3.79 -10.01 -25.90
C THR A 57 -5.11 -10.46 -26.50
N GLN A 58 -5.97 -9.50 -26.84
CA GLN A 58 -7.10 -9.72 -27.73
C GLN A 58 -6.51 -10.11 -29.10
N ILE A 59 -6.62 -11.40 -29.42
CA ILE A 59 -6.36 -11.96 -30.75
C ILE A 59 -7.41 -11.52 -31.76
#